data_AF-A0A352FGF9-F1
#
_entry.id   AF-A0A352FGF9-F1
#
_cell.length_a   1.000
_cell.length_b   1.000
_cell.length_c   1.000
_cell.angle_alpha   90.00
_cell.angle_beta   90.00
_cell.angle_gamma   90.00
#
_symmetry.space_group_name_H-M   'P 1'
#
loop_
_entity.id
_entity.type
_entity.pdbx_description
1 polymer ?
#
loop_
_entity_poly.entity_id
_entity_poly.type
_entity_poly.pdbx_seq_one_letter_code
_entity_poly.pdbx_strand_id
1 'polypeptide(L)'
;MKPDSENIRLRVQTTLDDLNREHLIPFKLTAHGVTADGPGNYVVPFYDSRIHSFEFSWKDGGKSSFKEVVRSAVLKRVQLMTAPPKDWH
;
A
#
# COMPACT_ATOMS: atom_id res chain seq x y z
N MET A 1 -6.88 -19.05 10.52
CA MET A 1 -7.78 -18.24 9.67
C MET A 1 -6.93 -17.50 8.65
N LYS A 2 -7.18 -17.68 7.34
CA LYS A 2 -6.61 -16.78 6.34
C LYS A 2 -7.26 -15.41 6.57
N PRO A 3 -6.52 -14.30 6.68
CA PRO A 3 -7.13 -12.99 6.77
C PRO A 3 -7.98 -12.79 5.53
N ASP A 4 -9.23 -12.37 5.76
CA ASP A 4 -10.18 -12.15 4.69
C ASP A 4 -9.64 -11.06 3.75
N SER A 5 -9.41 -11.43 2.49
CA SER A 5 -8.70 -10.55 1.55
C SER A 5 -9.53 -9.30 1.24
N GLU A 6 -10.85 -9.38 1.35
CA GLU A 6 -11.73 -8.22 1.24
C GLU A 6 -11.60 -7.31 2.46
N ASN A 7 -11.51 -7.88 3.67
CA ASN A 7 -11.25 -7.09 4.88
C ASN A 7 -9.91 -6.34 4.81
N ILE A 8 -8.83 -7.01 4.38
CA ILE A 8 -7.53 -6.36 4.19
C ILE A 8 -7.62 -5.26 3.12
N ARG A 9 -8.29 -5.53 1.99
CA ARG A 9 -8.50 -4.54 0.93
C ARG A 9 -9.22 -3.29 1.46
N LEU A 10 -10.29 -3.46 2.22
CA LEU A 10 -11.04 -2.35 2.82
C LEU A 10 -10.14 -1.52 3.76
N ARG A 11 -9.39 -2.18 4.64
CA ARG A 11 -8.44 -1.49 5.55
C ARG A 11 -7.36 -0.73 4.80
N VAL A 12 -6.83 -1.30 3.71
CA VAL A 12 -5.90 -0.61 2.80
C VAL A 12 -6.58 0.60 2.17
N GLN A 13 -7.77 0.43 1.59
CA GLN A 13 -8.49 1.51 0.91
C GLN A 13 -8.82 2.67 1.85
N THR A 14 -9.23 2.39 3.08
CA THR A 14 -9.45 3.41 4.12
C THR A 14 -8.15 4.16 4.45
N THR A 15 -7.01 3.44 4.51
CA THR A 15 -5.71 4.07 4.74
C THR A 15 -5.31 4.97 3.56
N LEU A 16 -5.53 4.52 2.32
CA LEU A 16 -5.24 5.32 1.12
C LEU A 16 -6.10 6.59 1.05
N ASP A 17 -7.38 6.50 1.42
CA ASP A 17 -8.29 7.65 1.46
C ASP A 17 -7.83 8.68 2.49
N ASP A 18 -7.39 8.23 3.68
CA ASP A 18 -6.83 9.07 4.73
C ASP A 18 -5.56 9.81 4.25
N LEU A 19 -4.62 9.11 3.59
CA LEU A 19 -3.42 9.72 3.03
C LEU A 19 -3.74 10.79 1.97
N ASN A 20 -4.77 10.54 1.15
CA ASN A 20 -5.22 11.49 0.15
C ASN A 20 -5.87 12.72 0.82
N ARG A 21 -6.69 12.50 1.86
CA ARG A 21 -7.33 13.58 2.64
C ARG A 21 -6.33 14.42 3.42
N GLU A 22 -5.26 13.80 3.92
CA GLU A 22 -4.12 14.47 4.57
C GLU A 22 -3.15 15.12 3.56
N HIS A 23 -3.42 15.04 2.25
CA HIS A 23 -2.54 15.55 1.19
C HIS A 23 -1.11 14.97 1.21
N LEU A 24 -0.93 13.76 1.76
CA LEU A 24 0.37 13.07 1.83
C LEU A 24 0.72 12.33 0.55
N ILE A 25 -0.30 12.05 -0.27
CA ILE A 25 -0.12 11.54 -1.63
C ILE A 25 -0.70 12.55 -2.62
N PRO A 26 -0.09 12.71 -3.81
CA PRO A 26 -0.49 13.73 -4.76
C PRO A 26 -1.76 13.38 -5.55
N PHE A 27 -2.28 12.16 -5.42
CA PHE A 27 -3.50 11.71 -6.09
C PHE A 27 -4.15 10.54 -5.34
N LYS A 28 -5.44 10.35 -5.61
CA LYS A 28 -6.23 9.26 -5.04
C LYS A 28 -5.78 7.91 -5.57
N LEU A 29 -5.45 7.00 -4.67
CA LEU A 29 -5.14 5.60 -4.98
C LEU A 29 -6.33 4.69 -4.65
N THR A 30 -6.61 3.73 -5.55
CA THR A 30 -7.68 2.76 -5.36
C THR A 30 -7.11 1.34 -5.40
N ALA A 31 -7.29 0.60 -4.31
CA ALA A 31 -6.87 -0.79 -4.20
C ALA A 31 -7.81 -1.70 -5.01
N HIS A 32 -7.27 -2.34 -6.05
CA HIS A 32 -8.02 -3.25 -6.90
C HIS A 32 -8.32 -4.57 -6.16
N GLY A 33 -7.31 -5.11 -5.49
CA GLY A 33 -7.42 -6.35 -4.73
C GLY A 33 -6.26 -6.49 -3.75
N VAL A 34 -6.22 -7.61 -3.04
CA VAL A 34 -5.10 -7.97 -2.15
C VAL A 34 -4.76 -9.43 -2.39
N THR A 35 -3.49 -9.70 -2.63
CA THR A 35 -2.94 -11.05 -2.75
C THR A 35 -2.00 -11.30 -1.58
N ALA A 36 -2.12 -12.45 -0.92
CA ALA A 36 -1.16 -12.86 0.09
C ALA A 36 -0.01 -13.61 -0.61
N ASP A 37 1.19 -13.02 -0.60
CA ASP A 37 2.40 -13.58 -1.22
C ASP A 37 3.23 -14.43 -0.21
N GLY A 38 2.74 -14.56 1.03
CA GLY A 38 3.38 -15.36 2.05
C GLY A 38 2.83 -15.07 3.45
N PRO A 39 3.39 -15.70 4.49
CA PRO A 39 2.93 -15.52 5.87
C PRO A 39 3.17 -14.09 6.35
N GLY A 40 2.10 -13.29 6.30
CA GLY A 40 2.12 -11.87 6.67
C GLY A 40 2.65 -10.93 5.58
N ASN A 41 2.80 -11.40 4.34
CA ASN A 41 3.16 -10.56 3.20
C ASN A 41 1.96 -10.38 2.29
N TYR A 42 1.67 -9.13 1.93
CA TYR A 42 0.54 -8.76 1.10
C TYR A 42 1.00 -7.90 -0.06
N VAL A 43 0.47 -8.19 -1.23
CA VAL A 43 0.64 -7.41 -2.46
C VAL A 43 -0.70 -6.83 -2.84
N VAL A 44 -0.73 -5.51 -3.03
CA VAL A 44 -1.95 -4.77 -3.37
C VAL A 44 -1.76 -4.14 -4.74
N PRO A 45 -2.37 -4.70 -5.79
CA PRO A 45 -2.51 -4.00 -7.05
C PRO A 45 -3.41 -2.77 -6.92
N PHE A 46 -3.02 -1.68 -7.57
CA PHE A 46 -3.88 -0.49 -7.72
C PHE A 46 -4.63 -0.52 -9.05
N TYR A 47 -5.70 0.25 -9.13
CA TYR A 47 -6.41 0.53 -10.38
C TYR A 47 -5.76 1.65 -11.23
N ASP A 48 -4.76 2.34 -10.68
CA ASP A 48 -4.16 3.52 -11.31
C ASP A 48 -2.92 3.12 -12.13
N SER A 49 -2.89 3.54 -13.40
CA SER A 49 -1.81 3.19 -14.34
C SER A 49 -0.43 3.76 -13.96
N ARG A 50 -0.38 4.76 -13.06
CA ARG A 50 0.89 5.36 -12.61
C ARG A 50 1.62 4.48 -11.61
N ILE A 51 0.92 3.67 -10.84
CA ILE A 51 1.51 2.76 -9.85
C ILE A 51 0.79 1.41 -9.95
N HIS A 52 1.47 0.38 -10.48
CA HIS A 52 0.84 -0.95 -10.62
C HIS A 52 0.44 -1.59 -9.29
N SER A 53 1.31 -1.53 -8.29
CA SER A 53 1.10 -2.19 -7.01
C SER A 53 2.06 -1.68 -5.94
N PHE A 54 1.75 -2.01 -4.69
CA PHE A 54 2.68 -1.96 -3.58
C PHE A 54 2.61 -3.24 -2.75
N GLU A 55 3.70 -3.53 -2.06
CA GLU A 55 3.84 -4.68 -1.17
C GLU A 55 4.04 -4.19 0.26
N PHE A 56 3.52 -4.94 1.23
CA PHE A 56 3.75 -4.68 2.64
C PHE A 56 3.71 -5.96 3.48
N SER A 57 4.50 -5.96 4.56
CA SER A 57 4.55 -7.06 5.51
C SER A 57 3.84 -6.67 6.80
N TRP A 58 2.73 -7.33 7.11
CA TRP A 58 1.99 -7.13 8.35
C TRP A 58 1.64 -8.46 9.02
N LYS A 59 1.90 -8.53 10.33
CA LYS A 59 1.55 -9.68 11.17
C LYS A 59 0.64 -9.21 12.29
N ASP A 60 -0.44 -9.95 12.51
CA ASP A 60 -1.35 -9.72 13.63
C ASP A 60 -0.60 -9.93 14.95
N GLY A 61 -0.75 -9.00 15.90
CA GLY A 61 0.05 -8.96 17.14
C GLY A 61 1.49 -8.43 16.98
N GLY A 62 1.88 -7.92 15.81
CA GLY A 62 3.16 -7.26 15.60
C GLY A 62 3.29 -5.91 16.33
N LYS A 63 4.52 -5.37 16.37
CA LYS A 63 4.83 -4.10 17.04
C LYS A 63 4.23 -2.87 16.36
N SER A 64 3.97 -2.95 15.05
CA SER A 64 3.48 -1.85 14.22
C SER A 64 2.02 -2.03 13.85
N SER A 65 1.26 -0.95 13.94
CA SER A 65 -0.13 -0.92 13.51
C SER A 65 -0.27 -1.14 12.01
N PHE A 66 -1.33 -1.84 11.58
CA PHE A 66 -1.61 -2.06 10.16
C PHE A 66 -1.58 -0.77 9.34
N LYS A 67 -2.23 0.28 9.85
CA LYS A 67 -2.30 1.59 9.20
C LYS A 67 -0.92 2.20 8.97
N GLU A 68 -0.02 2.09 9.95
CA GLU A 68 1.34 2.63 9.84
C GLU A 68 2.17 1.86 8.82
N VAL A 69 2.10 0.53 8.82
CA VAL A 69 2.79 -0.32 7.85
C VAL A 69 2.37 0.02 6.42
N VAL A 70 1.04 0.11 6.18
CA VAL A 70 0.49 0.47 4.87
C VAL A 70 0.88 1.90 4.49
N ARG A 71 0.76 2.85 5.41
CA ARG A 71 1.14 4.26 5.20
C ARG A 71 2.60 4.38 4.76
N SER A 72 3.52 3.77 5.50
CA SER A 72 4.95 3.79 5.15
C SER A 72 5.23 3.14 3.80
N ALA A 73 4.59 2.00 3.50
CA ALA A 73 4.77 1.30 2.23
C ALA A 73 4.27 2.12 1.02
N VAL A 74 3.08 2.73 1.14
CA VAL A 74 2.49 3.56 0.09
C VAL A 74 3.33 4.82 -0.13
N LEU A 75 3.71 5.54 0.94
CA LEU A 75 4.52 6.75 0.82
C LEU A 75 5.88 6.45 0.18
N LYS A 76 6.52 5.34 0.55
CA LYS A 76 7.76 4.89 -0.11
C LYS A 76 7.52 4.61 -1.59
N ARG A 77 6.42 3.97 -1.96
CA ARG A 77 6.10 3.67 -3.37
C ARG A 77 5.81 4.94 -4.18
N VAL A 78 5.09 5.90 -3.62
CA VAL A 78 4.82 7.21 -4.23
C VAL A 78 6.12 8.01 -4.40
N GLN A 79 7.00 8.01 -3.39
CA GLN A 79 8.30 8.67 -3.48
C GLN A 79 9.17 8.09 -4.61
N LEU A 80 9.16 6.76 -4.79
CA LEU A 80 9.86 6.10 -5.90
C LEU A 80 9.30 6.47 -7.27
N MET A 81 8.03 6.85 -7.36
CA MET A 81 7.41 7.33 -8.60
C MET A 81 7.79 8.79 -8.90
N THR A 82 7.93 9.63 -7.87
CA THR A 82 8.35 11.03 -8.01
C THR A 82 9.86 11.20 -8.18
N ALA A 83 10.65 10.17 -7.82
CA ALA A 83 12.08 10.19 -8.08
C ALA A 83 12.29 10.16 -9.60
N PRO A 84 13.13 11.04 -10.17
CA PRO A 84 13.53 10.90 -11.56
C PRO A 84 14.13 9.50 -11.75
N PRO A 85 13.91 8.85 -12.92
CA PRO A 85 14.59 7.61 -13.22
C PRO A 85 16.07 7.84 -12.99
N LYS A 86 16.67 7.03 -12.12
CA LYS A 86 18.06 7.17 -11.70
C LYS A 86 18.91 7.17 -12.97
N ASP A 87 19.51 8.32 -13.25
CA ASP A 87 20.42 8.58 -14.36
C ASP A 87 21.46 7.46 -14.38
N TRP A 88 21.54 6.77 -15.52
CA TRP A 88 22.55 5.76 -15.79
C TRP A 88 23.84 6.50 -16.16
N HIS A 89 24.80 6.52 -15.24
CA HIS A 89 26.10 7.15 -15.43
C HIS A 89 27.22 6.13 -15.43
#